data_AF-A0A7Z9XEU7-F1
#
_entry.id   AF-A0A7Z9XEU7-F1
#
_cell.length_a   1.000
_cell.length_b   1.000
_cell.length_c   1.000
_cell.angle_alpha   90.00
_cell.angle_beta   90.00
_cell.angle_gamma   90.00
#
_symmetry.space_group_name_H-M   'P 1'
#
loop_
_entity.id
_entity.type
_entity.pdbx_description
1 polymer ?
#
loop_
_entity_poly.entity_id
_entity_poly.type
_entity_poly.pdbx_seq_one_letter_code
_entity_poly.pdbx_strand_id
1 'polypeptide(L)'
;MYRTDEADTNEHEIPFYRSYSVKGPSTFYSGGNSRTWAVFAQDEWNIVNFLILYLGVRYDSWETHDGASGVPGSETEYDSNTDSELSPKVAAVWKVLPDTTLRASVGHAFRPPNIYELYRTWQSWSTTYQCKPNLKPETMWAYELGVE
;
A
#
# COMPACT_ATOMS: atom_id res chain seq x y z
N MET A 1 -15.57 -2.11 -0.58
CA MET A 1 -14.71 -2.41 0.59
C MET A 1 -14.29 -1.10 1.22
N TYR A 2 -14.24 -1.02 2.54
CA TYR A 2 -13.87 0.17 3.29
C TYR A 2 -12.88 -0.23 4.38
N ARG A 3 -11.77 0.51 4.52
CA ARG A 3 -10.72 0.26 5.52
C ARG A 3 -10.22 1.58 6.11
N THR A 4 -9.92 1.56 7.39
CA THR A 4 -9.28 2.67 8.10
C THR A 4 -8.04 2.11 8.80
N ASP A 5 -6.92 2.80 8.64
CA ASP A 5 -5.63 2.45 9.22
C ASP A 5 -5.11 3.66 10.02
N GLU A 6 -4.61 3.41 11.23
CA GLU A 6 -4.02 4.42 12.11
C GLU A 6 -2.58 4.01 12.42
N ALA A 7 -1.66 4.97 12.42
CA ALA A 7 -0.27 4.74 12.81
C ALA A 7 0.16 5.77 13.88
N ASP A 8 0.67 5.27 14.99
CA ASP A 8 1.30 6.05 16.06
C ASP A 8 2.70 5.50 16.29
N THR A 9 3.72 6.37 16.27
CA THR A 9 5.09 6.00 16.57
C THR A 9 5.74 7.01 17.51
N ASN A 10 6.16 6.50 18.66
CA ASN A 10 6.88 7.25 19.69
C ASN A 10 8.30 6.68 19.87
N GLU A 11 9.32 7.50 19.71
CA GLU A 11 10.70 7.13 20.06
C GLU A 11 11.09 7.63 21.45
N HIS A 12 11.88 6.83 22.17
CA HIS A 12 12.41 7.18 23.48
C HIS A 12 13.90 6.88 23.54
N GLU A 13 14.68 7.77 24.15
CA GLU A 13 16.03 7.41 24.58
C GLU A 13 15.96 6.44 25.76
N ILE A 14 16.61 5.28 25.60
CA ILE A 14 16.81 4.29 26.66
C ILE A 14 18.30 4.22 27.00
N PRO A 15 18.70 4.55 28.24
CA PRO A 15 20.12 4.57 28.64
C PRO A 15 20.74 3.16 28.76
N PHE A 16 19.94 2.09 28.87
CA PHE A 16 20.42 0.70 28.97
C PHE A 16 19.49 -0.28 28.22
N TYR A 17 20.06 -1.12 27.34
CA TYR A 17 19.33 -2.08 26.49
C TYR A 17 18.53 -3.17 27.24
N ARG A 18 18.70 -3.29 28.57
CA ARG A 18 18.10 -4.32 29.43
C ARG A 18 17.03 -3.81 30.40
N SER A 19 16.71 -2.52 30.42
CA SER A 19 15.71 -1.95 31.33
C SER A 19 14.81 -0.95 30.61
N TYR A 20 13.54 -1.31 30.46
CA TYR A 20 12.48 -0.43 29.93
C TYR A 20 11.87 0.48 31.00
N SER A 21 12.26 0.33 32.27
CA SER A 21 11.66 1.01 33.43
C SER A 21 12.09 2.47 33.60
N VAL A 22 13.04 2.95 32.79
CA VAL A 22 13.54 4.33 32.79
C VAL A 22 13.47 4.87 31.36
N LYS A 23 12.25 4.99 30.82
CA LYS A 23 12.04 5.71 29.57
C LYS A 23 12.13 7.21 29.84
N GLY A 24 13.02 7.91 29.14
CA GLY A 24 12.98 9.37 29.07
C GLY A 24 11.72 9.87 28.34
N PRO A 25 11.45 11.19 28.35
CA PRO A 25 10.40 11.78 27.51
C PRO A 25 10.61 11.38 26.04
N SER A 26 9.52 11.29 25.28
CA SER A 26 9.62 10.92 23.87
C SER A 26 10.47 11.95 23.12
N THR A 27 11.45 11.47 22.37
CA THR A 27 12.39 12.32 21.61
C THR A 27 11.87 12.64 20.22
N PHE A 28 10.92 11.86 19.72
CA PHE A 28 10.34 12.03 18.39
C PHE A 28 8.96 11.35 18.31
N TYR A 29 7.97 12.08 17.82
CA TYR A 29 6.63 11.61 17.51
C TYR A 29 6.41 11.63 15.99
N SER A 30 5.77 10.58 15.47
CA SER A 30 5.23 10.56 14.12
C SER A 30 3.96 9.73 14.10
N GLY A 31 2.87 10.32 13.60
CA GLY A 31 1.58 9.67 13.51
C GLY A 31 0.73 10.23 12.38
N GLY A 32 -0.34 9.52 12.07
CA GLY A 32 -1.32 9.94 11.07
C GLY A 32 -2.39 8.89 10.84
N ASN A 33 -3.45 9.30 10.14
CA ASN A 33 -4.57 8.44 9.78
C ASN A 33 -4.63 8.25 8.27
N SER A 34 -5.07 7.06 7.85
CA SER A 34 -5.42 6.80 6.46
C SER A 34 -6.78 6.12 6.34
N ARG A 35 -7.56 6.58 5.38
CA ARG A 35 -8.87 6.05 5.04
C ARG A 35 -8.82 5.57 3.59
N THR A 36 -9.17 4.31 3.34
CA THR A 36 -9.19 3.73 2.00
C THR A 36 -10.57 3.18 1.68
N TRP A 37 -11.04 3.45 0.47
CA TRP A 37 -12.24 2.85 -0.09
C TRP A 37 -11.93 2.21 -1.44
N ALA A 38 -12.62 1.11 -1.72
CA ALA A 38 -12.40 0.37 -2.95
C ALA A 38 -13.67 -0.24 -3.51
N VAL A 39 -13.78 -0.21 -4.82
CA VAL A 39 -14.86 -0.82 -5.60
C VAL A 39 -14.24 -1.79 -6.59
N PHE A 40 -14.81 -2.99 -6.70
CA PHE A 40 -14.34 -4.00 -7.63
C PHE A 40 -15.51 -4.63 -8.37
N ALA A 41 -15.27 -4.99 -9.62
CA ALA A 41 -16.17 -5.78 -10.45
C ALA A 41 -15.35 -6.85 -11.15
N GLN A 42 -15.89 -8.06 -11.20
CA GLN A 42 -15.29 -9.18 -11.93
C GLN A 42 -16.38 -9.91 -12.68
N ASP A 43 -16.07 -10.28 -13.92
CA ASP A 43 -16.94 -11.01 -14.82
C ASP A 43 -16.23 -12.25 -15.35
N GLU A 44 -16.99 -13.32 -15.58
CA GLU A 44 -16.53 -14.58 -16.14
C GLU A 44 -17.31 -14.89 -17.41
N TRP A 45 -16.61 -14.96 -18.53
CA TRP A 45 -17.19 -15.23 -19.85
C TRP A 45 -16.75 -16.59 -20.35
N ASN A 46 -17.72 -17.48 -20.45
CA ASN A 46 -17.57 -18.76 -21.14
C ASN A 46 -17.79 -18.52 -22.64
N ILE A 47 -16.73 -18.14 -23.36
CA ILE A 47 -16.81 -17.81 -24.80
C ILE A 47 -17.21 -19.06 -25.60
N VAL A 48 -16.60 -20.20 -25.26
CA VAL A 48 -16.82 -21.52 -25.86
C VAL A 48 -16.54 -22.59 -24.81
N ASN A 49 -16.97 -23.83 -25.03
CA ASN A 49 -16.79 -24.94 -24.07
C ASN A 49 -15.34 -25.21 -23.65
N PHE A 50 -14.37 -24.68 -24.39
CA PHE A 50 -12.94 -24.84 -24.14
C PHE A 50 -12.24 -23.54 -23.71
N LEU A 51 -12.90 -22.39 -23.66
CA LEU A 51 -12.26 -21.11 -23.33
C LEU A 51 -13.10 -20.30 -22.34
N ILE A 52 -12.50 -20.00 -21.21
CA ILE A 52 -13.06 -19.14 -20.16
C ILE A 52 -12.20 -17.89 -20.06
N LEU A 53 -12.83 -16.73 -20.10
CA LEU A 53 -12.19 -15.43 -19.93
C LEU A 53 -12.66 -14.81 -18.62
N TYR A 54 -11.73 -14.30 -17.83
CA TYR A 54 -11.96 -13.56 -16.60
C TYR A 54 -11.55 -12.11 -16.82
N LEU A 55 -12.48 -11.20 -16.60
CA LEU A 55 -12.23 -9.75 -16.67
C LEU A 55 -12.52 -9.16 -15.30
N GLY A 56 -11.53 -8.50 -14.71
CA GLY A 56 -11.65 -7.85 -13.42
C GLY A 56 -11.17 -6.41 -13.48
N VAL A 57 -11.83 -5.53 -12.75
CA VAL A 57 -11.35 -4.18 -12.52
C VAL A 57 -11.61 -3.81 -11.06
N ARG A 58 -10.62 -3.16 -10.46
CA ARG A 58 -10.73 -2.62 -9.12
C ARG A 58 -10.26 -1.17 -9.13
N TYR A 59 -11.01 -0.30 -8.48
CA TYR A 59 -10.64 1.08 -8.22
C TYR A 59 -10.48 1.25 -6.72
N ASP A 60 -9.33 1.75 -6.30
CA ASP A 60 -9.02 2.06 -4.91
C ASP A 60 -8.72 3.56 -4.81
N SER A 61 -9.25 4.20 -3.78
CA SER A 61 -8.90 5.59 -3.45
C SER A 61 -8.67 5.69 -1.96
N TRP A 62 -7.61 6.41 -1.61
CA TRP A 62 -7.18 6.58 -0.24
C TRP A 62 -6.92 8.05 0.06
N GLU A 63 -7.17 8.38 1.31
CA GLU A 63 -6.95 9.68 1.89
C GLU A 63 -6.04 9.50 3.10
N THR A 64 -5.01 10.33 3.22
CA THR A 64 -4.17 10.43 4.41
C THR A 64 -4.42 11.79 5.04
N HIS A 65 -4.73 11.83 6.34
CA HIS A 65 -5.05 13.06 7.07
C HIS A 65 -4.47 13.01 8.48
N ASP A 66 -4.43 14.17 9.14
CA ASP A 66 -3.87 14.36 10.49
C ASP A 66 -2.42 13.85 10.63
N GLY A 67 -1.62 14.00 9.57
CA GLY A 67 -0.21 13.63 9.59
C GLY A 67 0.58 14.63 10.42
N ALA A 68 1.34 14.16 11.41
CA ALA A 68 2.23 15.00 12.20
C ALA A 68 3.56 14.29 12.46
N SER A 69 4.66 15.04 12.40
CA SER A 69 5.98 14.52 12.77
C SER A 69 6.86 15.59 13.40
N GLY A 70 7.58 15.27 14.47
CA GLY A 70 8.57 16.16 15.05
C GLY A 70 8.91 15.84 16.50
N VAL A 71 9.58 16.78 17.15
CA VAL A 71 9.83 16.72 18.59
C VAL A 71 8.51 17.04 19.31
N PRO A 72 8.10 16.27 20.34
CA PRO A 72 6.90 16.56 21.09
C PRO A 72 6.85 18.02 21.58
N GLY A 73 5.83 18.79 21.15
CA GLY A 73 5.68 20.23 21.42
C GLY A 73 6.22 21.19 20.33
N SER A 74 6.78 20.66 19.24
CA SER A 74 7.18 21.41 18.02
C SER A 74 6.99 20.53 16.78
N GLU A 75 5.87 19.83 16.70
CA GLU A 75 5.52 18.95 15.59
C GLU A 75 5.23 19.75 14.32
N THR A 76 5.69 19.25 13.17
CA THR A 76 5.25 19.73 11.87
C THR A 76 4.00 18.97 11.47
N GLU A 77 2.89 19.70 11.29
CA GLU A 77 1.65 19.17 10.71
C GLU A 77 1.79 19.10 9.18
N TYR A 78 1.22 18.05 8.59
CA TYR A 78 1.15 17.85 7.16
C TYR A 78 -0.30 17.89 6.67
N ASP A 79 -0.49 18.51 5.51
CA ASP A 79 -1.80 18.57 4.87
C ASP A 79 -2.33 17.19 4.51
N SER A 80 -3.65 17.08 4.47
CA SER A 80 -4.34 15.89 3.96
C SER A 80 -4.02 15.69 2.48
N ASN A 81 -3.76 14.45 2.07
CA ASN A 81 -3.56 14.08 0.68
C ASN A 81 -4.57 13.01 0.27
N THR A 82 -5.06 13.08 -0.97
CA THR A 82 -6.00 12.11 -1.53
C THR A 82 -5.47 11.64 -2.87
N ASP A 83 -5.41 10.33 -3.05
CA ASP A 83 -4.97 9.71 -4.30
C ASP A 83 -5.83 8.49 -4.64
N SER A 84 -5.68 7.99 -5.86
CA SER A 84 -6.45 6.86 -6.36
C SER A 84 -5.74 6.09 -7.44
N GLU A 85 -6.06 4.80 -7.54
CA GLU A 85 -5.41 3.89 -8.48
C GLU A 85 -6.40 2.89 -9.08
N LEU A 86 -6.19 2.55 -10.35
CA LEU A 86 -7.01 1.59 -11.09
C LEU A 86 -6.22 0.32 -11.35
N SER A 87 -6.76 -0.81 -10.92
CA SER A 87 -6.16 -2.13 -11.05
C SER A 87 -6.99 -3.03 -11.98
N PRO A 88 -6.80 -2.95 -13.31
CA PRO A 88 -7.37 -3.92 -14.24
C PRO A 88 -6.67 -5.29 -14.16
N LYS A 89 -7.44 -6.35 -14.38
CA LYS A 89 -6.95 -7.73 -14.48
C LYS A 89 -7.68 -8.49 -15.58
N VAL A 90 -6.94 -9.23 -16.38
CA VAL A 90 -7.46 -10.13 -17.41
C VAL A 90 -6.82 -11.50 -17.24
N ALA A 91 -7.61 -12.56 -17.25
CA ALA A 91 -7.09 -13.93 -17.28
C ALA A 91 -7.89 -14.79 -18.24
N ALA A 92 -7.24 -15.77 -18.86
CA ALA A 92 -7.85 -16.72 -19.77
C ALA A 92 -7.44 -18.14 -19.40
N VAL A 93 -8.40 -19.05 -19.46
CA VAL A 93 -8.21 -20.49 -19.29
C VAL A 93 -8.66 -21.18 -20.56
N TRP A 94 -7.73 -21.82 -21.25
CA TRP A 94 -7.97 -22.48 -22.53
C TRP A 94 -7.66 -23.97 -22.44
N LYS A 95 -8.68 -24.81 -22.63
CA LYS A 95 -8.53 -26.25 -22.82
C LYS A 95 -8.13 -26.53 -24.27
N VAL A 96 -6.83 -26.76 -24.49
CA VAL A 96 -6.29 -27.03 -25.83
C VAL A 96 -6.60 -28.47 -26.25
N LEU A 97 -6.48 -29.41 -25.32
CA LEU A 97 -6.79 -30.83 -25.48
C LEU A 97 -7.59 -31.32 -24.24
N PRO A 98 -8.23 -32.52 -24.29
CA PRO A 98 -8.92 -33.08 -23.12
C PRO A 98 -8.04 -33.16 -21.86
N ASP A 99 -6.75 -33.39 -22.06
CA ASP A 99 -5.75 -33.56 -21.01
C ASP A 99 -4.75 -32.39 -20.92
N THR A 100 -5.05 -31.25 -21.55
CA THR A 100 -4.14 -30.09 -21.53
C THR A 100 -4.88 -28.77 -21.41
N THR A 101 -4.62 -28.05 -20.32
CA THR A 101 -5.18 -26.72 -20.03
C THR A 101 -4.09 -25.67 -19.94
N LEU A 102 -4.18 -24.66 -20.78
CA LEU A 102 -3.35 -23.46 -20.73
C LEU A 102 -4.04 -22.38 -19.88
N ARG A 103 -3.27 -21.72 -19.02
CA ARG A 103 -3.72 -20.57 -18.24
C ARG A 103 -2.80 -19.39 -18.50
N ALA A 104 -3.39 -18.22 -18.71
CA ALA A 104 -2.67 -16.98 -18.88
C ALA A 104 -3.35 -15.89 -18.05
N SER A 105 -2.59 -15.02 -17.40
CA SER A 105 -3.14 -13.84 -16.76
C SER A 105 -2.20 -12.64 -16.83
N VAL A 106 -2.81 -11.46 -16.86
CA VAL A 106 -2.15 -10.17 -16.77
C VAL A 106 -2.94 -9.28 -15.82
N GLY A 107 -2.26 -8.58 -14.92
CA GLY A 107 -2.92 -7.68 -13.99
C GLY A 107 -2.04 -6.52 -13.59
N HIS A 108 -2.67 -5.39 -13.35
CA HIS A 108 -2.07 -4.25 -12.69
C HIS A 108 -2.32 -4.34 -11.19
N ALA A 109 -1.28 -4.12 -10.40
CA ALA A 109 -1.34 -4.06 -8.96
C ALA A 109 -0.62 -2.80 -8.48
N PHE A 110 -1.01 -2.30 -7.32
CA PHE A 110 -0.33 -1.17 -6.72
C PHE A 110 -0.23 -1.33 -5.21
N ARG A 111 0.67 -0.54 -4.62
CA ARG A 111 0.79 -0.37 -3.18
C ARG A 111 0.71 1.12 -2.85
N PRO A 112 -0.28 1.57 -2.05
CA PRO A 112 -0.31 2.94 -1.57
C PRO A 112 0.86 3.18 -0.60
N PRO A 113 1.45 4.39 -0.58
CA PRO A 113 2.51 4.73 0.36
C PRO A 113 2.00 4.69 1.80
N ASN A 114 2.81 4.16 2.72
CA ASN A 114 2.45 4.09 4.14
C ASN A 114 2.68 5.45 4.84
N ILE A 115 1.92 5.71 5.91
CA ILE A 115 2.04 6.90 6.78
C ILE A 115 3.48 7.10 7.30
N TYR A 116 4.15 5.99 7.60
CA TYR A 116 5.57 5.98 7.99
C TYR A 116 6.50 6.43 6.85
N GLU A 117 6.19 6.11 5.60
CA GLU A 117 6.96 6.54 4.42
C GLU A 117 6.68 8.00 4.04
N LEU A 118 5.50 8.52 4.39
CA LEU A 118 5.10 9.91 4.17
C LEU A 118 5.67 10.87 5.22
N TYR A 119 5.66 10.49 6.51
CA TYR A 119 5.89 11.43 7.61
C TYR A 119 7.12 11.13 8.48
N ARG A 120 7.80 10.00 8.29
CA ARG A 120 9.03 9.74 9.04
C ARG A 120 10.25 10.29 8.32
N THR A 121 10.66 11.48 8.72
CA THR A 121 11.99 12.01 8.41
C THR A 121 13.02 11.27 9.26
N TRP A 122 13.90 10.47 8.64
CA TRP A 122 15.04 9.86 9.33
C TRP A 122 16.35 10.50 8.88
N GLN A 123 17.19 10.85 9.83
CA GLN A 123 18.50 11.41 9.57
C GLN A 123 19.54 10.34 9.89
N SER A 124 20.14 9.76 8.86
CA SER A 124 21.26 8.83 9.03
C SER A 124 22.54 9.56 8.67
N TRP A 125 23.36 9.87 9.69
CA TRP A 125 24.65 10.53 9.57
C TRP A 125 24.57 11.91 8.89
N SER A 126 24.93 11.99 7.60
CA SER A 126 25.01 13.22 6.79
C SER A 126 23.87 13.34 5.76
N THR A 127 22.92 12.41 5.76
CA THR A 127 21.86 12.31 4.75
C THR A 127 20.51 12.47 5.41
N THR A 128 19.84 13.59 5.13
CA THR A 128 18.47 13.84 5.56
C THR A 128 17.50 13.20 4.57
N TYR A 129 16.79 12.14 4.98
CA TYR A 129 15.67 11.62 4.20
C TYR A 129 14.47 12.52 4.43
N GLN A 130 14.29 13.48 3.52
CA GLN A 130 13.16 14.40 3.53
C GLN A 130 11.86 13.65 3.21
N CYS A 131 10.88 13.78 4.10
CA CYS A 131 9.48 13.44 3.84
C CYS A 131 9.03 14.06 2.51
N LYS A 132 8.53 13.22 1.60
CA LYS A 132 7.93 13.68 0.34
C LYS A 132 6.42 13.46 0.44
N PRO A 133 5.65 14.47 0.86
CA PRO A 133 4.19 14.36 0.97
C PRO A 133 3.47 14.06 -0.36
N ASN A 134 4.18 14.11 -1.50
CA ASN A 134 3.70 13.78 -2.84
C ASN A 134 4.26 12.45 -3.38
N LEU A 135 4.51 11.44 -2.54
CA LEU A 135 4.94 10.14 -3.02
C LEU A 135 3.81 9.48 -3.83
N LYS A 136 4.10 9.11 -5.08
CA LYS A 136 3.16 8.35 -5.90
C LYS A 136 3.10 6.89 -5.42
N PRO A 137 1.95 6.22 -5.55
CA PRO A 137 1.83 4.79 -5.30
C PRO A 137 2.82 3.99 -6.15
N GLU A 138 3.34 2.89 -5.59
CA GLU A 138 4.18 1.96 -6.34
C GLU A 138 3.28 1.04 -7.17
N THR A 139 3.43 1.06 -8.49
CA THR A 139 2.60 0.31 -9.44
C THR A 139 3.41 -0.80 -10.12
N MET A 140 2.79 -1.96 -10.35
CA MET A 140 3.41 -3.13 -10.98
C MET A 140 2.46 -3.83 -11.95
N TRP A 141 3.00 -4.34 -13.05
CA TRP A 141 2.30 -5.26 -13.95
C TRP A 141 2.80 -6.69 -13.73
N ALA A 142 1.88 -7.60 -13.43
CA ALA A 142 2.14 -9.02 -13.27
C ALA A 142 1.63 -9.80 -14.48
N TYR A 143 2.44 -10.74 -14.98
CA TYR A 143 2.12 -11.62 -16.10
C TYR A 143 2.40 -13.06 -15.68
N GLU A 144 1.42 -13.95 -15.83
CA GLU A 144 1.54 -15.36 -15.49
C GLU A 144 1.09 -16.24 -16.66
N LEU A 145 1.83 -17.31 -16.91
CA LEU A 145 1.56 -18.32 -17.92
C LEU A 145 1.81 -19.70 -17.31
N GLY A 146 0.85 -20.61 -17.46
CA GLY A 146 0.93 -21.97 -16.93
C GLY A 146 0.25 -22.98 -17.87
N VAL A 147 0.72 -24.22 -17.81
CA VAL A 147 0.15 -25.36 -18.54
C VAL A 147 0.02 -26.53 -17.57
N GLU A 148 -1.12 -27.21 -17.65
CA GLU A 148 -1.45 -28.41 -16.89
C GLU A 148 -1.90 -29.52 -17.84
#